data_AF-A0A1C6KA34-F1
#
_entry.id   AF-A0A1C6KA34-F1
#
_cell.length_a   1.000
_cell.length_b   1.000
_cell.length_c   1.000
_cell.angle_alpha   90.00
_cell.angle_beta   90.00
_cell.angle_gamma   90.00
#
_symmetry.space_group_name_H-M   'P 1'
#
loop_
_entity.id
_entity.type
_entity.pdbx_description
1 polymer ?
#
loop_
_entity_poly.entity_id
_entity_poly.type
_entity_poly.pdbx_seq_one_letter_code
_entity_poly.pdbx_strand_id
1 'polypeptide(L)'
;MTNQEMLNAYNGLKLFQEKEAQIYKEDGKKILSGKIKLSYAINKNTNLLLNALKPYEDTRKELMEEYRDLEQEEKAIEEEKKRAEQEKRAPGNVDIILKEGKSVKELNQKIQELLGLEMDFEVHKVSLEEFDGLDIGSWELGIFMFMIED
;
A
#
# COMPACT_ATOMS: atom_id res chain seq x y z
N MET A 1 -12.72 -8.68 5.15
CA MET A 1 -11.68 -8.46 4.11
C MET A 1 -10.39 -9.05 4.60
N THR A 2 -9.57 -9.63 3.73
CA THR A 2 -8.21 -10.07 4.10
C THR A 2 -7.25 -8.89 4.22
N ASN A 3 -6.11 -9.08 4.88
CA ASN A 3 -5.03 -8.08 4.90
C ASN A 3 -4.59 -7.69 3.48
N GLN A 4 -4.51 -8.65 2.55
CA GLN A 4 -4.21 -8.39 1.15
C GLN A 4 -5.25 -7.49 0.48
N GLU A 5 -6.55 -7.75 0.69
CA GLU A 5 -7.63 -6.93 0.14
C GLU A 5 -7.61 -5.51 0.72
N MET A 6 -7.39 -5.37 2.03
CA MET A 6 -7.29 -4.07 2.68
C MET A 6 -6.08 -3.27 2.21
N LEU A 7 -4.92 -3.91 2.00
CA LEU A 7 -3.75 -3.26 1.41
C LEU A 7 -4.03 -2.78 0.00
N ASN A 8 -4.65 -3.62 -0.83
CA ASN A 8 -5.00 -3.25 -2.20
C ASN A 8 -5.97 -2.07 -2.23
N ALA A 9 -6.99 -2.07 -1.37
CA ALA A 9 -7.93 -0.97 -1.22
C ALA A 9 -7.23 0.31 -0.76
N TYR A 10 -6.38 0.23 0.28
CA TYR A 10 -5.65 1.39 0.80
C TYR A 10 -4.72 2.00 -0.25
N ASN A 11 -3.92 1.18 -0.91
CA ASN A 11 -2.97 1.60 -1.93
C ASN A 11 -3.71 2.18 -3.16
N GLY A 12 -4.83 1.58 -3.55
CA GLY A 12 -5.67 2.10 -4.62
C GLY A 12 -6.23 3.49 -4.30
N LEU A 13 -6.81 3.67 -3.10
CA LEU A 13 -7.32 4.98 -2.67
C LEU A 13 -6.20 6.03 -2.60
N LYS A 14 -5.02 5.66 -2.11
CA LYS A 14 -3.84 6.55 -2.09
C LYS A 14 -3.40 6.95 -3.48
N LEU A 15 -3.27 5.99 -4.39
CA LEU A 15 -2.91 6.24 -5.78
C LEU A 15 -3.91 7.20 -6.45
N PHE A 16 -5.21 7.01 -6.22
CA PHE A 16 -6.23 7.91 -6.74
C PHE A 16 -6.08 9.34 -6.17
N GLN A 17 -5.88 9.48 -4.86
CA GLN A 17 -5.67 10.78 -4.21
C GLN A 17 -4.41 11.49 -4.74
N GLU A 18 -3.32 10.76 -4.97
CA GLU A 18 -2.09 11.30 -5.56
C GLU A 18 -2.31 11.76 -7.00
N LYS A 19 -3.02 10.97 -7.81
CA LYS A 19 -3.39 11.32 -9.18
C LYS A 19 -4.27 12.57 -9.22
N GLU A 20 -5.29 12.66 -8.37
CA GLU A 20 -6.16 13.83 -8.28
C GLU A 20 -5.36 15.08 -7.88
N ALA A 21 -4.44 14.95 -6.91
CA ALA A 21 -3.56 16.05 -6.50
C ALA A 21 -2.62 16.51 -7.62
N GLN A 22 -2.12 15.58 -8.45
CA GLN A 22 -1.29 15.91 -9.60
C GLN A 22 -2.08 16.66 -10.68
N ILE A 23 -3.26 16.14 -11.06
CA ILE A 23 -4.14 16.79 -12.05
C ILE A 23 -4.57 18.19 -11.58
N TYR A 24 -4.84 18.35 -10.29
CA TYR A 24 -5.17 19.66 -9.74
C TYR A 24 -4.01 20.66 -9.85
N LYS A 25 -2.76 20.21 -9.66
CA LYS A 25 -1.58 21.06 -9.83
C LYS A 25 -1.33 21.46 -11.28
N GLU A 26 -1.56 20.55 -12.21
CA GLU A 26 -1.31 20.75 -13.65
C GLU A 26 -2.40 21.61 -14.30
N ASP A 27 -3.67 21.26 -14.06
CA ASP A 27 -4.80 21.78 -14.85
C ASP A 27 -5.85 22.52 -14.00
N GLY A 28 -5.70 22.56 -12.67
CA GLY A 28 -6.68 23.13 -11.74
C GLY A 28 -7.99 22.33 -11.62
N LYS A 29 -8.09 21.19 -12.32
CA LYS A 29 -9.26 20.31 -12.32
C LYS A 29 -9.31 19.47 -11.04
N LYS A 30 -10.52 19.27 -10.52
CA LYS A 30 -10.79 18.37 -9.39
C LYS A 30 -11.70 17.26 -9.88
N ILE A 31 -11.27 16.00 -9.77
CA ILE A 31 -12.05 14.85 -10.24
C ILE A 31 -13.32 14.73 -9.41
N LEU A 32 -13.20 14.84 -8.08
CA LEU A 32 -14.31 14.75 -7.15
C LEU A 32 -15.07 16.07 -6.94
N SER A 33 -14.98 17.02 -7.89
CA SER A 33 -15.65 18.31 -7.76
C SER A 33 -17.17 18.13 -7.58
N GLY A 34 -17.72 18.65 -6.47
CA GLY A 34 -19.13 18.53 -6.13
C GLY A 34 -19.55 17.16 -5.56
N LYS A 35 -18.65 16.17 -5.50
CA LYS A 35 -18.92 14.81 -4.99
C LYS A 35 -18.59 14.67 -3.51
N ILE A 36 -19.22 15.49 -2.67
CA ILE A 36 -18.88 15.61 -1.23
C ILE A 36 -18.98 14.26 -0.50
N LYS A 37 -20.03 13.48 -0.72
CA LYS A 37 -20.22 12.18 -0.05
C LYS A 37 -19.14 11.17 -0.47
N LEU A 38 -18.81 11.11 -1.76
CA LEU A 38 -17.75 10.24 -2.25
C LEU A 38 -16.39 10.66 -1.69
N SER A 39 -16.06 11.96 -1.69
CA SER A 39 -14.84 12.47 -1.04
C SER A 39 -14.78 12.13 0.44
N TYR A 40 -15.90 12.24 1.16
CA TYR A 40 -15.99 11.84 2.56
C TYR A 40 -15.73 10.35 2.74
N ALA A 41 -16.37 9.51 1.93
CA ALA A 41 -16.25 8.06 2.01
C ALA A 41 -14.84 7.57 1.70
N ILE A 42 -14.18 8.13 0.67
CA ILE A 42 -12.78 7.87 0.36
C ILE A 42 -11.90 8.20 1.56
N ASN A 43 -12.01 9.41 2.12
CA ASN A 43 -11.19 9.81 3.26
C ASN A 43 -11.44 8.96 4.50
N LYS A 44 -12.70 8.62 4.77
CA LYS A 44 -13.08 7.76 5.90
C LYS A 44 -12.50 6.36 5.74
N ASN A 45 -12.69 5.74 4.58
CA ASN A 45 -12.17 4.40 4.30
C ASN A 45 -10.64 4.37 4.33
N THR A 46 -9.95 5.37 3.77
CA THR A 46 -8.48 5.47 3.85
C THR A 46 -7.99 5.46 5.31
N ASN A 47 -8.66 6.22 6.19
CA ASN A 47 -8.29 6.27 7.61
C ASN A 47 -8.64 4.97 8.36
N LEU A 48 -9.79 4.38 8.07
CA LEU A 48 -10.18 3.08 8.64
C LEU A 48 -9.20 1.98 8.24
N LEU A 49 -8.88 1.88 6.95
CA LEU A 49 -7.92 0.91 6.42
C LEU A 49 -6.53 1.12 7.03
N LEU A 50 -6.05 2.36 7.12
CA LEU A 50 -4.76 2.66 7.75
C LEU A 50 -4.70 2.15 9.19
N ASN A 51 -5.76 2.33 9.97
CA ASN A 51 -5.81 1.85 11.35
C ASN A 51 -5.92 0.33 11.42
N ALA A 52 -6.74 -0.28 10.57
CA ALA A 52 -6.93 -1.73 10.52
C ALA A 52 -5.66 -2.48 10.06
N LEU A 53 -4.81 -1.84 9.25
CA LEU A 53 -3.56 -2.41 8.77
C LEU A 53 -2.38 -2.28 9.75
N LYS A 54 -2.52 -1.52 10.86
CA LYS A 54 -1.43 -1.39 11.86
C LYS A 54 -0.96 -2.73 12.41
N PRO A 55 -1.85 -3.63 12.90
CA PRO A 55 -1.41 -4.92 13.41
C PRO A 55 -0.70 -5.77 12.36
N TYR A 56 -1.17 -5.69 11.09
CA TYR A 56 -0.50 -6.35 9.97
C TYR A 56 0.93 -5.82 9.78
N GLU A 57 1.13 -4.50 9.73
CA GLU A 57 2.46 -3.91 9.56
C GLU A 57 3.39 -4.19 10.74
N ASP A 58 2.87 -4.17 11.97
CA ASP A 58 3.63 -4.49 13.17
C ASP A 58 4.12 -5.96 13.13
N THR A 59 3.21 -6.92 12.87
CA THR A 59 3.57 -8.33 12.74
C THR A 59 4.49 -8.58 11.55
N ARG A 60 4.26 -7.91 10.42
CA ARG A 60 5.14 -8.01 9.24
C ARG A 60 6.55 -7.52 9.59
N LYS A 61 6.67 -6.41 10.33
CA LYS A 61 7.96 -5.87 10.76
C LYS A 61 8.67 -6.85 11.71
N GLU A 62 7.96 -7.41 12.67
CA GLU A 62 8.49 -8.44 13.57
C GLU A 62 8.99 -9.66 12.80
N LEU A 63 8.27 -10.13 11.77
CA LEU A 63 8.72 -11.21 10.90
C LEU A 63 9.99 -10.84 10.13
N MET A 64 10.10 -9.60 9.64
CA MET A 64 11.33 -9.15 8.98
C MET A 64 12.50 -9.14 9.96
N GLU A 65 12.32 -8.64 11.18
CA GLU A 65 13.34 -8.64 12.22
C GLU A 65 13.71 -10.06 12.70
N GLU A 66 12.76 -11.00 12.72
CA GLU A 66 12.99 -12.40 13.10
C GLU A 66 13.84 -13.14 12.05
N TYR A 67 13.61 -12.88 10.76
CA TYR A 67 14.22 -13.62 9.65
C TYR A 67 15.45 -12.96 9.04
N ARG A 68 15.47 -11.62 8.96
CA ARG A 68 16.49 -10.87 8.24
C ARG A 68 17.54 -10.32 9.19
N ASP A 69 18.78 -10.35 8.74
CA ASP A 69 19.89 -9.67 9.42
C ASP A 69 19.97 -8.22 8.92
N LEU A 70 19.11 -7.37 9.49
CA LEU A 70 19.00 -5.96 9.10
C LEU A 70 20.32 -5.19 9.31
N GLU A 71 21.12 -5.58 10.30
CA GLU A 71 22.41 -4.93 10.57
C GLU A 71 23.43 -5.25 9.47
N GLN A 72 23.49 -6.51 9.03
CA GLN A 72 24.33 -6.89 7.89
C GLN A 72 23.83 -6.27 6.59
N GLU A 73 22.52 -6.21 6.37
CA GLU A 73 21.94 -5.57 5.19
C GLU A 73 22.30 -4.08 5.16
N GLU A 74 22.20 -3.36 6.28
CA GLU A 74 22.53 -1.94 6.36
C GLU A 74 24.01 -1.69 6.03
N LYS A 75 24.92 -2.52 6.57
CA LYS A 75 26.35 -2.47 6.24
C LYS A 75 26.59 -2.71 4.74
N ALA A 76 25.96 -3.73 4.16
CA ALA A 76 26.09 -4.04 2.75
C ALA A 76 25.53 -2.91 1.85
N ILE A 77 24.42 -2.28 2.25
CA ILE A 77 23.85 -1.12 1.56
C ILE A 77 24.80 0.07 1.61
N GLU A 78 25.42 0.34 2.77
CA GLU A 78 26.35 1.45 2.91
C GLU A 78 27.64 1.23 2.11
N GLU A 79 28.19 0.01 2.12
CA GLU A 79 29.34 -0.36 1.29
C GLU A 79 29.02 -0.22 -0.21
N GLU A 80 27.85 -0.66 -0.63
CA GLU A 80 27.42 -0.55 -2.03
C GLU A 80 27.22 0.91 -2.44
N LYS A 81 26.65 1.76 -1.57
CA LYS A 81 26.58 3.21 -1.81
C LYS A 81 27.97 3.82 -1.98
N LYS A 82 28.91 3.49 -1.10
CA LYS A 82 30.30 3.99 -1.18
C LYS A 82 30.99 3.57 -2.49
N ARG A 83 30.82 2.31 -2.91
CA ARG A 83 31.35 1.83 -4.20
C ARG A 83 30.70 2.54 -5.38
N ALA A 84 29.38 2.68 -5.37
CA ALA A 84 28.64 3.32 -6.44
C ALA A 84 29.02 4.81 -6.60
N GLU A 85 29.24 5.52 -5.50
CA GLU A 85 29.76 6.90 -5.52
C GLU A 85 31.16 7.00 -6.12
N GLN A 86 32.08 6.10 -5.73
CA GLN A 86 33.44 6.05 -6.30
C GLN A 86 33.41 5.75 -7.81
N GLU A 87 32.50 4.87 -8.22
CA GLU A 87 32.32 4.46 -9.61
C GLU A 87 31.39 5.39 -10.42
N LYS A 88 30.87 6.47 -9.80
CA LYS A 88 29.91 7.43 -10.39
C LYS A 88 28.70 6.74 -11.05
N ARG A 89 28.19 5.70 -10.42
CA ARG A 89 27.00 4.96 -10.86
C ARG A 89 25.92 5.00 -9.78
N ALA A 90 24.71 4.60 -10.16
CA ALA A 90 23.67 4.33 -9.17
C ALA A 90 24.04 3.11 -8.32
N PRO A 91 23.71 3.10 -7.02
CA PRO A 91 23.83 1.91 -6.17
C PRO A 91 23.07 0.73 -6.76
N GLY A 92 23.69 -0.45 -6.74
CA GLY A 92 23.00 -1.70 -7.06
C GLY A 92 22.05 -2.12 -5.95
N ASN A 93 21.19 -3.10 -6.24
CA ASN A 93 20.34 -3.71 -5.23
C ASN A 93 21.18 -4.65 -4.35
N VAL A 94 20.97 -4.55 -3.03
CA VAL A 94 21.52 -5.49 -2.05
C VAL A 94 20.47 -6.56 -1.78
N ASP A 95 20.86 -7.82 -1.93
CA ASP A 95 19.98 -8.95 -1.64
C ASP A 95 19.64 -9.04 -0.15
N ILE A 96 18.51 -9.66 0.16
CA ILE A 96 18.10 -9.91 1.54
C ILE A 96 19.11 -10.84 2.21
N ILE A 97 19.59 -10.44 3.39
CA ILE A 97 20.49 -11.26 4.21
C ILE A 97 19.67 -11.90 5.32
N LEU A 98 19.71 -13.23 5.39
CA LEU A 98 18.98 -13.99 6.40
C LEU A 98 19.86 -14.28 7.61
N LYS A 99 19.22 -14.34 8.78
CA LYS A 99 19.85 -14.87 10.00
C LYS A 99 20.13 -16.37 9.86
N GLU A 100 21.11 -16.86 10.62
CA GLU A 100 21.49 -18.27 10.60
C GLU A 100 20.30 -19.19 10.89
N GLY A 101 20.14 -20.23 10.07
CA GLY A 101 19.04 -21.19 10.18
C GLY A 101 17.68 -20.71 9.68
N LYS A 102 17.56 -19.49 9.15
CA LYS A 102 16.31 -18.97 8.56
C LYS A 102 16.25 -19.23 7.06
N SER A 103 15.03 -19.30 6.51
CA SER A 103 14.77 -19.56 5.09
C SER A 103 13.88 -18.51 4.46
N VAL A 104 14.21 -18.09 3.24
CA VAL A 104 13.36 -17.19 2.42
C VAL A 104 12.00 -17.84 2.18
N LYS A 105 11.96 -19.16 2.00
CA LYS A 105 10.71 -19.89 1.77
C LYS A 105 9.77 -19.79 2.97
N GLU A 106 10.30 -19.95 4.17
CA GLU A 106 9.53 -19.86 5.41
C GLU A 106 9.04 -18.44 5.68
N LEU A 107 9.91 -17.43 5.49
CA LEU A 107 9.53 -16.03 5.58
C LEU A 107 8.38 -15.71 4.61
N ASN A 108 8.53 -16.10 3.34
CA ASN A 108 7.50 -15.86 2.34
C ASN A 108 6.19 -16.58 2.69
N GLN A 109 6.26 -17.81 3.20
CA GLN A 109 5.07 -18.54 3.64
C GLN A 109 4.35 -17.78 4.77
N LYS A 110 5.07 -17.36 5.81
CA LYS A 110 4.49 -16.60 6.93
C LYS A 110 3.88 -15.27 6.48
N ILE A 111 4.52 -14.58 5.53
CA ILE A 111 3.98 -13.34 4.94
C ILE A 111 2.68 -13.63 4.18
N GLN A 112 2.61 -14.72 3.41
CA GLN A 112 1.38 -15.10 2.69
C GLN A 112 0.26 -15.49 3.64
N GLU A 113 0.56 -16.22 4.71
CA GLU A 113 -0.40 -16.54 5.77
C GLU A 113 -0.93 -15.26 6.43
N LEU A 114 -0.04 -14.33 6.76
CA LEU A 114 -0.39 -13.02 7.34
C LEU A 114 -1.27 -12.20 6.38
N LEU A 115 -0.95 -12.18 5.08
CA LEU A 115 -1.75 -11.50 4.05
C LEU A 115 -3.15 -12.11 3.88
N GLY A 116 -3.27 -13.43 4.07
CA GLY A 116 -4.53 -14.17 3.95
C GLY A 116 -5.45 -14.10 5.16
N LEU A 117 -5.00 -13.53 6.29
CA LEU A 117 -5.84 -13.41 7.47
C LEU A 117 -7.05 -12.52 7.21
N GLU A 118 -8.23 -13.05 7.51
CA GLU A 118 -9.49 -12.31 7.48
C GLU A 118 -9.58 -11.37 8.67
N MET A 119 -9.98 -10.14 8.39
CA MET A 119 -10.19 -9.10 9.37
C MET A 119 -11.66 -8.68 9.34
N ASP A 120 -12.22 -8.52 10.55
CA ASP A 120 -13.52 -7.92 10.76
C ASP A 120 -13.39 -6.40 10.51
N PHE A 121 -13.62 -6.02 9.26
CA PHE A 121 -13.45 -4.66 8.77
C PHE A 121 -14.74 -4.17 8.14
N GLU A 122 -15.32 -3.12 8.72
CA GLU A 122 -16.53 -2.48 8.22
C GLU A 122 -16.18 -1.34 7.26
N VAL A 123 -16.49 -1.55 5.98
CA VAL A 123 -16.29 -0.54 4.93
C VAL A 123 -17.42 0.49 4.99
N HIS A 124 -17.08 1.78 4.89
CA HIS A 124 -18.09 2.81 4.64
C HIS A 124 -18.51 2.78 3.17
N LYS A 125 -19.73 2.28 2.93
CA LYS A 125 -20.31 2.12 1.59
C LYS A 125 -20.94 3.41 1.06
N VAL A 126 -21.00 3.53 -0.26
CA VAL A 126 -21.72 4.59 -1.00
C VAL A 126 -22.42 4.00 -2.21
N SER A 127 -23.52 4.61 -2.65
CA SER A 127 -24.24 4.18 -3.84
C SER A 127 -23.43 4.40 -5.12
N LEU A 128 -23.68 3.57 -6.14
CA LEU A 128 -23.03 3.70 -7.46
C LEU A 128 -23.28 5.08 -8.10
N GLU A 129 -24.45 5.68 -7.86
CA GLU A 129 -24.85 7.00 -8.38
C GLU A 129 -23.88 8.13 -7.96
N GLU A 130 -23.19 7.97 -6.83
CA GLU A 130 -22.19 8.95 -6.40
C GLU A 130 -21.00 9.05 -7.38
N PHE A 131 -20.78 8.02 -8.21
CA PHE A 131 -19.74 8.00 -9.26
C PHE A 131 -20.19 8.60 -10.59
N ASP A 132 -21.48 8.91 -10.76
CA ASP A 132 -22.00 9.40 -12.04
C ASP A 132 -21.35 10.72 -12.48
N GLY A 133 -20.95 10.79 -13.75
CA GLY A 133 -20.33 11.99 -14.33
C GLY A 133 -18.89 12.25 -13.89
N LEU A 134 -18.25 11.33 -13.17
CA LEU A 134 -16.82 11.36 -12.94
C LEU A 134 -16.03 11.03 -14.22
N ASP A 135 -14.98 11.78 -14.47
CA ASP A 135 -14.02 11.50 -15.55
C ASP A 135 -12.96 10.50 -15.07
N ILE A 136 -13.39 9.23 -14.91
CA ILE A 136 -12.55 8.12 -14.44
C ILE A 136 -12.66 6.91 -15.38
N GLY A 137 -11.54 6.22 -15.59
CA GLY A 137 -11.50 4.98 -16.37
C GLY A 137 -12.01 3.75 -15.62
N SER A 138 -12.27 2.66 -16.34
CA SER A 138 -12.72 1.38 -15.74
C SER A 138 -11.76 0.83 -14.68
N TRP A 139 -10.45 1.04 -14.84
CA TRP A 139 -9.46 0.60 -13.85
C TRP A 139 -9.52 1.43 -12.57
N GLU A 140 -9.85 2.73 -12.66
CA GLU A 140 -10.02 3.63 -11.52
C GLU A 140 -11.31 3.29 -10.77
N LEU A 141 -12.38 2.98 -11.49
CA LEU A 141 -13.60 2.47 -10.86
C LEU A 141 -13.32 1.20 -10.05
N GLY A 142 -12.43 0.33 -10.55
CA GLY A 142 -11.96 -0.86 -9.85
C GLY A 142 -11.40 -0.60 -8.44
N ILE A 143 -10.77 0.58 -8.22
CA ILE A 143 -10.26 0.99 -6.91
C ILE A 143 -11.39 1.14 -5.88
N PHE A 144 -12.57 1.54 -6.34
CA PHE A 144 -13.68 1.89 -5.45
C PHE A 144 -14.70 0.76 -5.27
N MET A 145 -14.61 -0.32 -6.05
CA MET A 145 -15.59 -1.42 -6.02
C MET A 145 -15.88 -1.94 -4.60
N PHE A 146 -14.85 -2.05 -3.76
CA PHE A 146 -15.02 -2.54 -2.38
C PHE A 146 -15.92 -1.64 -1.51
N MET A 147 -16.06 -0.36 -1.85
CA MET A 147 -16.87 0.63 -1.12
C MET A 147 -18.17 1.01 -1.82
N ILE A 148 -18.53 0.37 -2.94
CA ILE A 148 -19.83 0.54 -3.59
C ILE A 148 -20.84 -0.41 -2.90
N GLU A 149 -22.06 0.09 -2.68
CA GLU A 149 -23.20 -0.71 -2.21
C GLU A 149 -23.56 -1.78 -3.25
N ASP A 150 -23.92 -2.97 -2.79
CA ASP A 150 -24.37 -4.08 -3.66
C ASP A 150 -25.75 -3.80 -4.28
#